data_AF-A0A915YUG4-F1
#
_entry.id   AF-A0A915YUG4-F1
#
_cell.length_a   1.000
_cell.length_b   1.000
_cell.length_c   1.000
_cell.angle_alpha   90.00
_cell.angle_beta   90.00
_cell.angle_gamma   90.00
#
_symmetry.space_group_name_H-M   'P 1'
#
loop_
_entity.id
_entity.type
_entity.pdbx_description
1 polymer ?
#
loop_
_entity_poly.entity_id
_entity_poly.type
_entity_poly.pdbx_seq_one_letter_code
_entity_poly.pdbx_strand_id
1 'polypeptide(L)'
;MDQEENALLSRPTQNYNTLNSSEFDISPETPLLPTTSSPPQNQRHRLNGGTGPVLSEIKIPLKFRLYLHDVLLRFLQFILILVFLFTFLTIFKYKAIPDSNDYSDIEFNWRFDPRSYMTPIDNDFGEFNVLLDGHSHTKFSDGRMNPEQLLKWAIANGYNAIIVSDHNNIEGALEAQRIAREKYNDSITVIPAMEYSSCRLHMQFIGINETVDVSPDFPSDERLEEIIDHVHKLGGLVSVNHIPWSNSTEWGYQVGTLPEHPSREKLRDMGVDGFEVINGDTFDWQTYLFVQQNNMLMLTGSDVHFPSTGAYAWTVLNVPNITYEGIMTELRAKRTSFLFDATGTRPRVYPKKNPAYYNLLPMTLLANYWTSFYSESKGMYSFQSTFCHQRKFVMHWESYFWFSLWCLIFFTCYEIGRILLIKGYEYFSIWKLKIGNRRRNENEEESISFNMP
;
A
#
# COMPACT_ATOMS: atom_id res chain seq x y z
N MET A 1 -0.39 4.15 -5.70
CA MET A 1 0.08 2.99 -4.91
C MET A 1 -0.82 3.01 -3.71
N ASP A 2 -1.88 2.21 -3.77
CA ASP A 2 -3.08 2.39 -2.95
C ASP A 2 -2.80 2.03 -1.49
N GLN A 3 -3.11 2.95 -0.57
CA GLN A 3 -3.08 2.73 0.87
C GLN A 3 -3.97 1.54 1.30
N GLU A 4 -4.95 1.12 0.47
CA GLU A 4 -5.72 -0.11 0.71
C GLU A 4 -4.89 -1.40 0.58
N GLU A 5 -3.83 -1.43 -0.24
CA GLU A 5 -3.02 -2.66 -0.40
C GLU A 5 -2.09 -2.90 0.79
N ASN A 6 -1.65 -1.84 1.48
CA ASN A 6 -0.91 -1.96 2.75
C ASN A 6 -1.84 -2.27 3.94
N ALA A 7 -3.10 -1.85 3.92
CA ALA A 7 -4.07 -2.13 4.98
C ALA A 7 -4.64 -3.57 4.94
N LEU A 8 -4.64 -4.22 3.77
CA LEU A 8 -5.05 -5.62 3.64
C LEU A 8 -3.95 -6.63 4.00
N LEU A 9 -2.67 -6.21 3.96
CA LEU A 9 -1.53 -7.02 4.41
C LEU A 9 -1.24 -6.89 5.91
N SER A 10 -1.88 -5.96 6.61
CA SER A 10 -1.67 -5.70 8.05
C SER A 10 -2.72 -6.33 8.98
N ARG A 11 -3.67 -7.12 8.47
CA ARG A 11 -4.56 -7.93 9.32
C ARG A 11 -3.97 -9.31 9.59
N PRO A 12 -3.87 -9.75 10.87
CA PRO A 12 -3.25 -11.01 11.21
C PRO A 12 -4.12 -12.16 10.71
N THR A 13 -3.65 -12.93 9.74
CA THR A 13 -4.09 -14.31 9.60
C THR A 13 -3.58 -15.06 10.82
N GLN A 14 -4.45 -15.24 11.82
CA GLN A 14 -4.25 -16.26 12.84
C GLN A 14 -4.03 -17.60 12.13
N ASN A 15 -2.84 -18.16 12.28
CA ASN A 15 -2.70 -19.60 12.35
C ASN A 15 -1.48 -19.99 13.19
N TYR A 16 -1.78 -20.79 14.20
CA TYR A 16 -0.85 -21.50 15.07
C TYR A 16 0.16 -22.30 14.24
N ASN A 17 1.45 -22.15 14.54
CA ASN A 17 2.26 -23.27 15.01
C ASN A 17 3.62 -22.78 15.52
N THR A 18 3.82 -23.01 16.81
CA THR A 18 5.11 -23.07 17.48
C THR A 18 6.06 -24.02 16.77
N LEU A 19 7.33 -23.62 16.59
CA LEU A 19 8.50 -24.44 16.96
C LEU A 19 9.79 -23.60 16.89
N ASN A 20 10.35 -23.46 18.09
CA ASN A 20 11.71 -23.12 18.50
C ASN A 20 12.84 -23.40 17.48
N SER A 21 13.77 -22.45 17.30
CA SER A 21 15.20 -22.66 17.61
C SER A 21 16.12 -21.49 17.20
N SER A 22 16.87 -21.03 18.20
CA SER A 22 18.27 -20.54 18.18
C SER A 22 18.63 -19.26 17.41
N GLU A 23 18.95 -18.26 18.24
CA GLU A 23 19.85 -17.11 18.03
C GLU A 23 21.09 -17.43 17.20
N PHE A 24 21.47 -16.52 16.30
CA PHE A 24 22.88 -16.22 16.02
C PHE A 24 23.05 -14.75 15.64
N ASP A 25 23.82 -14.06 16.48
CA ASP A 25 24.28 -12.67 16.40
C ASP A 25 25.58 -12.61 15.58
N ILE A 26 25.68 -11.70 14.61
CA ILE A 26 26.94 -11.36 13.96
C ILE A 26 26.96 -9.86 13.59
N SER A 27 27.77 -9.10 14.32
CA SER A 27 28.32 -7.80 13.92
C SER A 27 29.64 -7.96 13.15
N PRO A 28 30.10 -6.95 12.38
CA PRO A 28 31.06 -7.13 11.29
C PRO A 28 32.48 -6.67 11.67
N GLU A 29 33.50 -7.42 11.26
CA GLU A 29 34.86 -6.89 11.15
C GLU A 29 35.56 -7.35 9.86
N THR A 30 36.16 -6.36 9.20
CA THR A 30 37.06 -6.51 8.04
C THR A 30 38.48 -6.69 8.57
N PRO A 31 39.37 -7.45 7.90
CA PRO A 31 40.60 -6.78 7.44
C PRO A 31 41.26 -7.31 6.15
N LEU A 32 41.63 -6.34 5.30
CA LEU A 32 42.94 -6.06 4.68
C LEU A 32 43.95 -7.19 4.35
N LEU A 33 44.35 -7.21 3.07
CA LEU A 33 45.58 -7.79 2.49
C LEU A 33 46.86 -7.15 3.05
N PRO A 34 48.03 -7.84 3.03
CA PRO A 34 49.04 -7.51 1.99
C PRO A 34 50.00 -8.66 1.50
N THR A 35 50.24 -8.62 0.19
CA THR A 35 51.46 -8.77 -0.66
C THR A 35 52.73 -9.62 -0.33
N THR A 36 53.25 -10.22 -1.44
CA THR A 36 54.65 -10.63 -1.80
C THR A 36 55.17 -11.97 -1.22
N SER A 37 56.00 -12.82 -1.85
CA SER A 37 56.85 -12.79 -3.05
C SER A 37 57.24 -14.25 -3.48
N SER A 38 57.46 -14.41 -4.80
CA SER A 38 58.37 -15.31 -5.57
C SER A 38 58.55 -16.84 -5.30
N PRO A 39 58.81 -17.65 -6.36
CA PRO A 39 58.66 -19.12 -6.35
C PRO A 39 60.01 -19.89 -6.35
N PRO A 40 59.99 -21.24 -6.22
CA PRO A 40 61.05 -22.07 -6.75
C PRO A 40 60.62 -22.94 -7.94
N GLN A 41 61.59 -23.12 -8.83
CA GLN A 41 61.59 -23.93 -10.05
C GLN A 41 61.63 -25.45 -9.78
N ASN A 42 61.49 -26.18 -10.89
CA ASN A 42 61.83 -27.60 -11.14
C ASN A 42 60.75 -28.61 -10.72
N GLN A 43 60.36 -29.61 -11.53
CA GLN A 43 61.06 -30.25 -12.63
C GLN A 43 60.03 -30.98 -13.51
N ARG A 44 60.25 -30.97 -14.83
CA ARG A 44 59.53 -31.85 -15.78
C ARG A 44 59.98 -33.29 -15.57
N HIS A 45 59.04 -34.17 -15.22
CA HIS A 45 59.15 -35.59 -15.54
C HIS A 45 57.91 -36.04 -16.32
N ARG A 46 58.14 -36.34 -17.60
CA ARG A 46 57.24 -37.15 -18.42
C ARG A 46 57.32 -38.59 -17.92
N LEU A 47 56.20 -39.12 -17.44
CA LEU A 47 55.92 -40.55 -17.41
C LEU A 47 54.57 -40.78 -18.07
N ASN A 48 54.63 -41.31 -19.29
CA ASN A 48 53.50 -41.98 -19.93
C ASN A 48 53.21 -43.27 -19.16
N GLY A 49 51.95 -43.50 -18.82
CA GLY A 49 51.48 -44.83 -18.43
C GLY A 49 50.18 -44.82 -17.65
N GLY A 50 49.10 -45.28 -18.28
CA GLY A 50 48.09 -46.07 -17.58
C GLY A 50 46.78 -45.37 -17.18
N THR A 51 45.77 -45.57 -18.04
CA THR A 51 44.37 -45.87 -17.66
C THR A 51 43.60 -44.84 -16.83
N GLY A 52 43.03 -43.84 -17.52
CA GLY A 52 41.79 -43.19 -17.03
C GLY A 52 40.60 -44.16 -17.15
N PRO A 53 39.56 -44.04 -16.30
CA PRO A 53 38.40 -44.90 -16.39
C PRO A 53 37.65 -44.60 -17.69
N VAL A 54 37.58 -45.60 -18.55
CA VAL A 54 36.74 -45.63 -19.75
C VAL A 54 35.29 -45.54 -19.28
N LEU A 55 34.71 -44.34 -19.33
CA LEU A 55 33.26 -44.18 -19.44
C LEU A 55 32.86 -44.88 -20.74
N SER A 56 32.39 -46.12 -20.62
CA SER A 56 31.85 -46.90 -21.73
C SER A 56 30.85 -46.04 -22.50
N GLU A 57 31.10 -45.82 -23.79
CA GLU A 57 30.19 -45.13 -24.70
C GLU A 57 28.85 -45.87 -24.74
N ILE A 58 27.86 -45.34 -24.00
CA ILE A 58 26.48 -45.73 -24.18
C ILE A 58 26.09 -45.28 -25.60
N LYS A 59 26.05 -46.23 -26.56
CA LYS A 59 25.58 -45.98 -27.93
C LYS A 59 24.07 -45.75 -27.91
N ILE A 60 23.67 -44.53 -27.56
CA ILE A 60 22.29 -44.08 -27.64
C ILE A 60 21.83 -44.18 -29.12
N PRO A 61 20.72 -44.87 -29.42
CA PRO A 61 20.22 -45.02 -30.79
C PRO A 61 19.99 -43.66 -31.46
N LEU A 62 20.30 -43.54 -32.75
CA LEU A 62 20.16 -42.28 -33.52
C LEU A 62 18.75 -41.69 -33.42
N LYS A 63 17.71 -42.53 -33.45
CA LYS A 63 16.32 -42.12 -33.26
C LYS A 63 16.05 -41.48 -31.89
N PHE A 64 16.70 -42.00 -30.83
CA PHE A 64 16.58 -41.43 -29.48
C PHE A 64 17.35 -40.12 -29.34
N ARG A 65 18.50 -39.98 -30.00
CA ARG A 65 19.25 -38.70 -30.05
C ARG A 65 18.45 -37.59 -30.73
N LEU A 66 17.80 -37.89 -31.85
CA LEU A 66 16.92 -36.93 -32.55
C LEU A 66 15.73 -36.53 -31.66
N TYR A 67 15.12 -37.49 -30.97
CA TYR A 67 14.04 -37.21 -30.03
C TYR A 67 14.48 -36.31 -28.87
N LEU A 68 15.64 -36.59 -28.27
CA LEU A 68 16.18 -35.79 -27.17
C LEU A 68 16.51 -34.35 -27.60
N HIS A 69 16.99 -34.18 -28.83
CA HIS A 69 17.16 -32.85 -29.44
C HIS A 69 15.83 -32.10 -29.56
N ASP A 70 14.76 -32.77 -30.01
CA ASP A 70 13.44 -32.14 -30.11
C ASP A 70 12.84 -31.79 -28.74
N VAL A 71 13.10 -32.62 -27.71
CA VAL A 71 12.74 -32.30 -26.31
C VAL A 71 13.48 -31.06 -25.85
N LEU A 72 14.79 -30.97 -26.12
CA LEU A 72 15.60 -29.81 -25.76
C LEU A 72 15.08 -28.54 -26.45
N LEU A 73 14.73 -28.59 -27.74
CA LEU A 73 14.16 -27.45 -28.45
C LEU A 73 12.83 -26.99 -27.83
N ARG A 74 11.94 -27.92 -27.47
CA ARG A 74 10.69 -27.58 -26.77
C ARG A 74 10.94 -27.02 -25.37
N PHE A 75 11.93 -27.53 -24.66
CA PHE A 75 12.34 -26.98 -23.37
C PHE A 75 12.84 -25.54 -23.52
N LEU A 76 13.71 -25.27 -24.50
CA LEU A 76 14.17 -23.92 -24.81
C LEU A 76 13.00 -22.98 -25.18
N GLN A 77 12.06 -23.46 -26.00
CA GLN A 77 10.85 -22.70 -26.32
C GLN A 77 10.01 -22.40 -25.06
N PHE A 78 9.85 -23.37 -24.16
CA PHE A 78 9.15 -23.19 -22.90
C PHE A 78 9.84 -22.13 -22.03
N ILE A 79 11.16 -22.17 -21.90
CA ILE A 79 11.94 -21.15 -21.18
C ILE A 79 11.77 -19.77 -21.82
N LEU A 80 11.82 -19.66 -23.16
CA LEU A 80 11.62 -18.39 -23.86
C LEU A 80 10.22 -17.80 -23.61
N ILE A 81 9.18 -18.64 -23.58
CA ILE A 81 7.82 -18.22 -23.23
C ILE A 81 7.77 -17.69 -21.79
N LEU A 82 8.38 -18.39 -20.83
CA LEU A 82 8.45 -17.95 -19.45
C LEU A 82 9.20 -16.63 -19.28
N VAL A 83 10.32 -16.44 -19.98
CA VAL A 83 11.09 -15.18 -19.96
C VAL A 83 10.27 -14.04 -20.56
N PHE A 84 9.62 -14.25 -21.70
CA PHE A 84 8.76 -13.25 -22.31
C PHE A 84 7.62 -12.85 -21.36
N LEU A 85 6.95 -13.85 -20.77
CA LEU A 85 5.90 -13.62 -19.78
C LEU A 85 6.46 -12.87 -18.56
N PHE A 86 7.68 -13.20 -18.11
CA PHE A 86 8.37 -12.52 -17.01
C PHE A 86 8.46 -11.03 -17.26
N THR A 87 9.07 -10.70 -18.40
CA THR A 87 9.35 -9.32 -18.78
C THR A 87 8.05 -8.55 -18.99
N PHE A 88 7.09 -9.13 -19.70
CA PHE A 88 5.82 -8.49 -19.99
C PHE A 88 5.02 -8.17 -18.71
N LEU A 89 4.87 -9.13 -17.80
CA LEU A 89 4.12 -8.95 -16.56
C LEU A 89 4.80 -7.97 -15.60
N THR A 90 6.14 -8.00 -15.55
CA THR A 90 6.91 -7.02 -14.77
C THR A 90 6.65 -5.61 -15.28
N ILE A 91 6.71 -5.39 -16.60
CA ILE A 91 6.38 -4.09 -17.20
C ILE A 91 4.92 -3.71 -16.93
N PHE A 92 4.00 -4.67 -17.02
CA PHE A 92 2.57 -4.43 -16.79
C PHE A 92 2.29 -3.95 -15.36
N LYS A 93 2.95 -4.54 -14.35
CA LYS A 93 2.77 -4.16 -12.92
C LYS A 93 3.03 -2.67 -12.67
N TYR A 94 3.99 -2.07 -13.37
CA TYR A 94 4.37 -0.68 -13.18
C TYR A 94 3.54 0.31 -14.02
N LYS A 95 2.56 -0.16 -14.80
CA LYS A 95 1.57 0.74 -15.41
C LYS A 95 0.56 1.21 -14.37
N ALA A 96 0.06 2.43 -14.54
CA ALA A 96 -1.04 2.94 -13.74
C ALA A 96 -2.29 2.09 -13.96
N ILE A 97 -2.80 1.51 -12.87
CA ILE A 97 -4.06 0.74 -12.84
C ILE A 97 -5.13 1.66 -12.23
N PRO A 98 -6.36 1.69 -12.76
CA PRO A 98 -7.47 2.43 -12.15
C PRO A 98 -7.72 1.96 -10.71
N ASP A 99 -8.25 2.83 -9.85
CA ASP A 99 -8.70 2.44 -8.50
C ASP A 99 -9.79 1.37 -8.59
N SER A 100 -9.83 0.44 -7.63
CA SER A 100 -10.82 -0.64 -7.56
C SER A 100 -12.26 -0.13 -7.36
N ASN A 101 -12.39 1.07 -6.82
CA ASN A 101 -13.64 1.73 -6.46
C ASN A 101 -13.86 2.99 -7.31
N ASP A 102 -15.12 3.28 -7.59
CA ASP A 102 -15.57 4.47 -8.31
C ASP A 102 -16.14 5.49 -7.32
N TYR A 103 -15.41 6.59 -7.14
CA TYR A 103 -15.74 7.69 -6.24
C TYR A 103 -16.39 8.89 -6.96
N SER A 104 -16.85 8.72 -8.20
CA SER A 104 -17.46 9.81 -8.97
C SER A 104 -18.84 10.22 -8.45
N ASP A 105 -19.60 9.25 -7.94
CA ASP A 105 -21.01 9.38 -7.55
C ASP A 105 -21.22 8.82 -6.13
N ILE A 106 -21.07 9.69 -5.14
CA ILE A 106 -21.15 9.38 -3.70
C ILE A 106 -22.17 10.32 -3.06
N GLU A 107 -23.10 9.75 -2.31
CA GLU A 107 -24.15 10.50 -1.59
C GLU A 107 -24.22 10.11 -0.12
N PHE A 108 -24.50 11.10 0.74
CA PHE A 108 -24.57 10.94 2.19
C PHE A 108 -25.99 11.25 2.69
N ASN A 109 -26.89 10.26 2.55
CA ASN A 109 -28.32 10.43 2.81
C ASN A 109 -28.70 10.17 4.28
N TRP A 110 -28.00 10.83 5.22
CA TRP A 110 -28.32 10.80 6.65
C TRP A 110 -27.98 12.14 7.31
N ARG A 111 -28.43 12.29 8.56
CA ARG A 111 -28.04 13.42 9.40
C ARG A 111 -27.80 12.92 10.82
N PHE A 112 -26.56 13.05 11.27
CA PHE A 112 -26.14 12.72 12.61
C PHE A 112 -26.09 13.97 13.48
N ASP A 113 -26.47 13.85 14.75
CA ASP A 113 -26.34 14.93 15.73
C ASP A 113 -25.70 14.39 17.03
N PRO A 114 -24.39 14.65 17.26
CA PRO A 114 -23.70 14.14 18.44
C PRO A 114 -24.26 14.72 19.75
N ARG A 115 -24.91 15.90 19.70
CA ARG A 115 -25.47 16.59 20.88
C ARG A 115 -26.66 15.84 21.48
N SER A 116 -27.23 14.89 20.76
CA SER A 116 -28.38 14.11 21.23
C SER A 116 -28.04 13.16 22.39
N TYR A 117 -26.77 12.79 22.56
CA TYR A 117 -26.35 11.86 23.62
C TYR A 117 -24.93 12.06 24.16
N MET A 118 -24.14 12.97 23.58
CA MET A 118 -22.78 13.26 24.05
C MET A 118 -22.71 14.61 24.77
N THR A 119 -21.78 14.71 25.72
CA THR A 119 -21.38 15.96 26.38
C THR A 119 -19.89 16.20 26.16
N PRO A 120 -19.42 17.46 26.20
CA PRO A 120 -18.00 17.76 26.12
C PRO A 120 -17.19 17.04 27.21
N ILE A 121 -15.94 16.68 26.91
CA ILE A 121 -15.03 16.04 27.88
C ILE A 121 -14.77 16.94 29.09
N ASP A 122 -14.76 18.26 28.86
CA ASP A 122 -14.73 19.27 29.90
C ASP A 122 -16.18 19.61 30.28
N ASN A 123 -16.61 19.09 31.43
CA ASN A 123 -17.96 19.29 31.95
C ASN A 123 -18.26 20.77 32.26
N ASP A 124 -17.23 21.61 32.45
CA ASP A 124 -17.37 23.03 32.78
C ASP A 124 -17.31 23.93 31.53
N PHE A 125 -17.13 23.36 30.32
CA PHE A 125 -17.05 24.12 29.07
C PHE A 125 -18.31 24.95 28.77
N GLY A 126 -19.47 24.46 29.23
CA GLY A 126 -20.77 25.10 29.04
C GLY A 126 -21.37 24.88 27.65
N GLU A 127 -22.20 25.83 27.22
CA GLU A 127 -22.89 25.78 25.93
C GLU A 127 -21.91 25.88 24.76
N PHE A 128 -22.18 25.15 23.68
CA PHE A 128 -21.40 25.18 22.45
C PHE A 128 -22.32 25.12 21.23
N ASN A 129 -21.89 25.75 20.14
CA ASN A 129 -22.66 25.82 18.90
C ASN A 129 -21.86 25.46 17.64
N VAL A 130 -20.55 25.23 17.77
CA VAL A 130 -19.69 24.73 16.70
C VAL A 130 -19.35 23.26 16.96
N LEU A 131 -19.44 22.46 15.90
CA LEU A 131 -19.00 21.08 15.79
C LEU A 131 -18.00 21.04 14.63
N LEU A 132 -16.71 21.09 14.98
CA LEU A 132 -15.58 21.21 14.05
C LEU A 132 -14.89 19.85 13.84
N ASP A 133 -14.67 19.49 12.58
CA ASP A 133 -13.67 18.49 12.21
C ASP A 133 -12.32 19.19 11.97
N GLY A 134 -11.28 18.80 12.68
CA GLY A 134 -9.98 19.47 12.70
C GLY A 134 -8.98 19.01 11.65
N HIS A 135 -9.24 17.91 10.94
CA HIS A 135 -8.29 17.29 10.00
C HIS A 135 -9.04 16.49 8.94
N SER A 136 -8.91 16.88 7.67
CA SER A 136 -9.59 16.18 6.57
C SER A 136 -8.91 16.37 5.21
N HIS A 137 -9.09 15.40 4.31
CA HIS A 137 -8.43 15.34 2.99
C HIS A 137 -9.41 15.29 1.82
N THR A 138 -8.99 15.88 0.70
CA THR A 138 -9.69 15.84 -0.58
C THR A 138 -8.85 15.11 -1.64
N LYS A 139 -9.38 15.02 -2.87
CA LYS A 139 -8.65 14.53 -4.06
C LYS A 139 -7.46 15.41 -4.47
N PHE A 140 -7.22 16.55 -3.81
CA PHE A 140 -6.06 17.40 -4.08
C PHE A 140 -4.78 16.89 -3.39
N SER A 141 -4.88 15.98 -2.40
CA SER A 141 -3.78 15.10 -1.98
C SER A 141 -4.08 13.63 -2.31
N ASP A 142 -4.49 12.85 -1.33
CA ASP A 142 -4.67 11.40 -1.35
C ASP A 142 -6.07 10.96 -0.88
N GLY A 143 -6.89 11.91 -0.43
CA GLY A 143 -8.32 11.70 -0.18
C GLY A 143 -9.08 11.27 -1.44
N ARG A 144 -10.17 10.52 -1.23
CA ARG A 144 -10.99 9.97 -2.31
C ARG A 144 -12.25 10.77 -2.61
N MET A 145 -12.52 11.84 -1.86
CA MET A 145 -13.65 12.74 -2.06
C MET A 145 -13.20 14.06 -2.69
N ASN A 146 -13.96 14.57 -3.66
CA ASN A 146 -13.75 15.95 -4.09
C ASN A 146 -14.20 16.93 -2.98
N PRO A 147 -13.81 18.21 -3.03
CA PRO A 147 -14.17 19.18 -2.00
C PRO A 147 -15.67 19.23 -1.66
N GLU A 148 -16.58 19.20 -2.65
CA GLU A 148 -18.03 19.22 -2.39
C GLU A 148 -18.52 17.93 -1.71
N GLN A 149 -18.00 16.77 -2.11
CA GLN A 149 -18.32 15.48 -1.49
C GLN A 149 -17.86 15.46 -0.02
N LEU A 150 -16.68 16.01 0.29
CA LEU A 150 -16.18 16.12 1.66
C LEU A 150 -17.11 17.00 2.52
N LEU A 151 -17.56 18.15 2.02
CA LEU A 151 -18.51 19.00 2.75
C LEU A 151 -19.83 18.28 3.04
N LYS A 152 -20.35 17.52 2.06
CA LYS A 152 -21.56 16.71 2.26
C LYS A 152 -21.36 15.62 3.31
N TRP A 153 -20.21 14.95 3.30
CA TRP A 153 -19.84 13.97 4.33
C TRP A 153 -19.81 14.64 5.72
N ALA A 154 -19.19 15.81 5.84
CA ALA A 154 -19.08 16.53 7.10
C ALA A 154 -20.46 16.92 7.66
N ILE A 155 -21.32 17.52 6.82
CA ILE A 155 -22.69 17.90 7.19
C ILE A 155 -23.52 16.68 7.62
N ALA A 156 -23.43 15.58 6.87
CA ALA A 156 -24.16 14.35 7.20
C ALA A 156 -23.72 13.77 8.55
N ASN A 157 -22.45 13.95 8.93
CA ASN A 157 -21.90 13.52 10.21
C ASN A 157 -22.04 14.56 11.34
N GLY A 158 -22.81 15.62 11.12
CA GLY A 158 -23.19 16.59 12.15
C GLY A 158 -22.20 17.75 12.33
N TYR A 159 -21.13 17.82 11.54
CA TYR A 159 -20.22 18.97 11.56
C TYR A 159 -20.89 20.19 10.93
N ASN A 160 -20.68 21.35 11.54
CA ASN A 160 -21.03 22.65 10.98
C ASN A 160 -19.80 23.55 10.79
N ALA A 161 -18.61 23.03 11.09
CA ALA A 161 -17.34 23.58 10.66
C ALA A 161 -16.35 22.47 10.29
N ILE A 162 -15.41 22.74 9.39
CA ILE A 162 -14.39 21.79 8.97
C ILE A 162 -13.08 22.50 8.63
N ILE A 163 -11.96 21.95 9.07
CA ILE A 163 -10.62 22.23 8.57
C ILE A 163 -10.32 21.26 7.43
N VAL A 164 -10.08 21.81 6.24
CA VAL A 164 -9.64 21.03 5.07
C VAL A 164 -8.14 21.25 4.90
N SER A 165 -7.37 20.17 4.86
CA SER A 165 -5.91 20.19 5.03
C SER A 165 -5.22 19.15 4.15
N ASP A 166 -5.33 19.28 2.83
CA ASP A 166 -4.60 18.40 1.91
C ASP A 166 -3.08 18.43 2.17
N HIS A 167 -2.41 17.29 1.98
CA HIS A 167 -0.97 17.18 2.19
C HIS A 167 -0.20 18.12 1.28
N ASN A 168 0.60 19.00 1.88
CA ASN A 168 1.55 19.90 1.21
C ASN A 168 0.92 20.78 0.11
N ASN A 169 -0.40 20.97 0.12
CA ASN A 169 -1.16 21.70 -0.88
C ASN A 169 -2.40 22.37 -0.26
N ILE A 170 -2.61 23.66 -0.49
CA ILE A 170 -3.78 24.39 0.02
C ILE A 170 -4.97 24.43 -0.96
N GLU A 171 -4.78 24.06 -2.22
CA GLU A 171 -5.77 24.31 -3.29
C GLU A 171 -7.12 23.66 -3.02
N GLY A 172 -7.14 22.42 -2.50
CA GLY A 172 -8.39 21.73 -2.17
C GLY A 172 -9.16 22.41 -1.03
N ALA A 173 -8.45 22.99 -0.06
CA ALA A 173 -9.03 23.74 1.05
C ALA A 173 -9.65 25.07 0.59
N LEU A 174 -8.97 25.79 -0.31
CA LEU A 174 -9.49 27.03 -0.91
C LEU A 174 -10.73 26.75 -1.78
N GLU A 175 -10.73 25.67 -2.55
CA GLU A 175 -11.87 25.26 -3.34
C GLU A 175 -13.05 24.82 -2.46
N ALA A 176 -12.80 24.05 -1.39
CA ALA A 176 -13.82 23.70 -0.40
C ALA A 176 -14.43 24.96 0.23
N GLN A 177 -13.61 25.95 0.60
CA GLN A 177 -14.09 27.20 1.16
C GLN A 177 -14.97 27.99 0.18
N ARG A 178 -14.57 28.06 -1.09
CA ARG A 178 -15.36 28.71 -2.14
C ARG A 178 -16.73 28.03 -2.31
N ILE A 179 -16.75 26.70 -2.43
CA ILE A 179 -17.99 25.91 -2.56
C ILE A 179 -18.88 26.08 -1.33
N ALA A 180 -18.33 26.05 -0.12
CA ALA A 180 -19.08 26.24 1.11
C ALA A 180 -19.78 27.60 1.12
N ARG A 181 -19.07 28.68 0.79
CA ARG A 181 -19.66 30.03 0.73
C ARG A 181 -20.75 30.17 -0.34
N GLU A 182 -20.59 29.51 -1.49
CA GLU A 182 -21.55 29.62 -2.60
C GLU A 182 -22.79 28.73 -2.43
N LYS A 183 -22.65 27.55 -1.83
CA LYS A 183 -23.71 26.52 -1.83
C LYS A 183 -24.17 26.07 -0.45
N TYR A 184 -23.36 26.27 0.59
CA TYR A 184 -23.57 25.70 1.93
C TYR A 184 -23.35 26.70 3.08
N ASN A 185 -23.45 28.00 2.81
CA ASN A 185 -23.11 29.06 3.76
C ASN A 185 -23.86 28.96 5.10
N ASP A 186 -25.10 28.45 5.08
CA ASP A 186 -25.93 28.29 6.27
C ASP A 186 -25.78 26.91 6.95
N SER A 187 -24.93 26.03 6.40
CA SER A 187 -24.77 24.63 6.84
C SER A 187 -23.38 24.33 7.40
N ILE A 188 -22.32 24.83 6.76
CA ILE A 188 -20.94 24.51 7.16
C ILE A 188 -19.97 25.66 6.86
N THR A 189 -19.09 25.95 7.82
CA THR A 189 -17.96 26.89 7.64
C THR A 189 -16.67 26.14 7.39
N VAL A 190 -15.93 26.52 6.34
CA VAL A 190 -14.62 25.94 6.02
C VAL A 190 -13.50 26.85 6.48
N ILE A 191 -12.58 26.28 7.25
CA ILE A 191 -11.30 26.87 7.66
C ILE A 191 -10.22 26.28 6.74
N PRO A 192 -9.64 27.06 5.81
CA PRO A 192 -8.61 26.57 4.92
C PRO A 192 -7.35 26.26 5.71
N ALA A 193 -6.73 25.12 5.41
CA ALA A 193 -5.48 24.72 5.99
C ALA A 193 -4.66 23.92 4.98
N MET A 194 -3.43 23.61 5.36
CA MET A 194 -2.57 22.65 4.69
C MET A 194 -2.04 21.70 5.75
N GLU A 195 -2.03 20.39 5.47
CA GLU A 195 -1.23 19.49 6.30
C GLU A 195 0.21 19.53 5.79
N TYR A 196 1.10 20.11 6.59
CA TYR A 196 2.54 19.98 6.39
C TYR A 196 2.95 18.55 6.71
N SER A 197 3.39 17.81 5.69
CA SER A 197 3.82 16.42 5.81
C SER A 197 5.27 16.27 5.40
N SER A 198 6.08 15.85 6.37
CA SER A 198 7.50 15.56 6.24
C SER A 198 7.80 14.19 6.85
N CYS A 199 9.02 13.70 6.68
CA CYS A 199 9.46 12.46 7.28
C CYS A 199 9.69 12.52 8.80
N ARG A 200 9.68 13.71 9.41
CA ARG A 200 9.82 13.87 10.86
C ARG A 200 8.50 14.05 11.58
N LEU A 201 7.54 14.75 10.98
CA LEU A 201 6.24 15.03 11.59
C LEU A 201 5.23 15.53 10.56
N HIS A 202 3.98 15.48 10.99
CA HIS A 202 2.83 16.07 10.31
C HIS A 202 2.22 17.19 11.18
N MET A 203 1.81 18.30 10.55
CA MET A 203 1.19 19.44 11.25
C MET A 203 0.10 20.11 10.40
N GLN A 204 -1.01 20.50 11.02
CA GLN A 204 -1.96 21.44 10.43
C GLN A 204 -1.41 22.86 10.44
N PHE A 205 -1.40 23.52 9.29
CA PHE A 205 -1.26 24.97 9.17
C PHE A 205 -2.63 25.57 8.91
N ILE A 206 -3.28 26.05 9.96
CA ILE A 206 -4.70 26.41 9.98
C ILE A 206 -4.88 27.90 9.70
N GLY A 207 -5.83 28.25 8.83
CA GLY A 207 -6.20 29.63 8.56
C GLY A 207 -5.21 30.38 7.66
N ILE A 208 -4.40 29.65 6.89
CA ILE A 208 -3.53 30.21 5.86
C ILE A 208 -4.27 30.30 4.51
N ASN A 209 -3.70 31.00 3.54
CA ASN A 209 -4.27 31.20 2.21
C ASN A 209 -3.28 30.93 1.06
N GLU A 210 -2.06 30.48 1.38
CA GLU A 210 -1.03 30.12 0.42
C GLU A 210 -0.33 28.82 0.84
N THR A 211 0.26 28.10 -0.11
CA THR A 211 1.01 26.88 0.18
C THR A 211 2.36 27.25 0.79
N VAL A 212 2.68 26.66 1.94
CA VAL A 212 3.96 26.85 2.62
C VAL A 212 4.98 25.82 2.09
N ASP A 213 6.23 26.21 1.94
CA ASP A 213 7.31 25.32 1.48
C ASP A 213 7.58 24.18 2.48
N VAL A 214 7.53 22.95 1.97
CA VAL A 214 7.61 21.72 2.76
C VAL A 214 9.00 21.11 2.86
N SER A 215 9.94 21.65 2.07
CA SER A 215 11.28 21.09 1.97
C SER A 215 12.18 21.42 3.18
N PRO A 216 13.14 20.53 3.51
CA PRO A 216 13.38 19.19 2.95
C PRO A 216 12.50 18.09 3.57
N ASP A 217 12.57 16.86 3.05
CA ASP A 217 11.88 15.67 3.62
C ASP A 217 12.16 15.48 5.11
N PHE A 218 13.41 15.72 5.54
CA PHE A 218 13.87 15.66 6.93
C PHE A 218 14.28 17.05 7.41
N PRO A 219 13.31 17.91 7.80
CA PRO A 219 13.62 19.27 8.23
C PRO A 219 14.45 19.27 9.52
N SER A 220 15.39 20.21 9.67
CA SER A 220 16.05 20.42 10.97
C SER A 220 15.08 21.09 11.96
N ASP A 221 15.46 21.17 13.24
CA ASP A 221 14.64 21.87 14.23
C ASP A 221 14.50 23.36 13.89
N GLU A 222 15.61 24.00 13.48
CA GLU A 222 15.62 25.40 13.06
C GLU A 222 14.71 25.62 11.86
N ARG A 223 14.68 24.66 10.92
CA ARG A 223 13.78 24.73 9.77
C ARG A 223 12.31 24.65 10.18
N LEU A 224 11.99 23.81 11.16
CA LEU A 224 10.62 23.72 11.70
C LEU A 224 10.20 25.03 12.37
N GLU A 225 11.09 25.63 13.17
CA GLU A 225 10.86 26.94 13.80
C GLU A 225 10.62 28.03 12.75
N GLU A 226 11.44 28.09 11.70
CA GLU A 226 11.25 29.03 10.58
C GLU A 226 9.89 28.88 9.89
N ILE A 227 9.44 27.64 9.69
CA ILE A 227 8.15 27.33 9.06
C ILE A 227 6.99 27.72 9.98
N ILE A 228 7.08 27.40 11.27
CA ILE A 228 6.08 27.79 12.28
C ILE A 228 5.94 29.31 12.32
N ASP A 229 7.06 30.03 12.41
CA ASP A 229 7.11 31.50 12.38
C ASP A 229 6.49 32.08 11.10
N HIS A 230 6.70 31.40 9.96
CA HIS A 230 6.12 31.83 8.69
C HIS A 230 4.59 31.66 8.69
N VAL A 231 4.07 30.53 9.19
CA VAL A 231 2.62 30.31 9.33
C VAL A 231 1.99 31.38 10.23
N HIS A 232 2.65 31.73 11.34
CA HIS A 232 2.18 32.81 12.22
C HIS A 232 2.18 34.18 11.53
N LYS A 233 3.18 34.48 10.68
CA LYS A 233 3.21 35.72 9.87
C LYS A 233 2.06 35.79 8.86
N LEU A 234 1.56 34.65 8.40
CA LEU A 234 0.34 34.55 7.59
C LEU A 234 -0.95 34.70 8.42
N GLY A 235 -0.83 34.81 9.74
CA GLY A 235 -1.96 34.88 10.68
C GLY A 235 -2.59 33.52 10.99
N GLY A 236 -1.94 32.43 10.58
CA GLY A 236 -2.38 31.06 10.82
C GLY A 236 -1.99 30.53 12.21
N LEU A 237 -2.42 29.31 12.48
CA LEU A 237 -2.07 28.53 13.68
C LEU A 237 -1.40 27.21 13.26
N VAL A 238 -0.55 26.67 14.12
CA VAL A 238 0.10 25.38 13.92
C VAL A 238 -0.37 24.36 14.95
N SER A 239 -0.91 23.23 14.50
CA SER A 239 -1.26 22.09 15.37
C SER A 239 -0.53 20.84 14.90
N VAL A 240 0.01 20.05 15.81
CA VAL A 240 0.72 18.80 15.47
C VAL A 240 -0.26 17.64 15.37
N ASN A 241 -0.13 16.82 14.32
CA ASN A 241 -1.08 15.75 13.98
C ASN A 241 -0.66 14.40 14.59
N HIS A 242 -1.67 13.59 14.91
CA HIS A 242 -1.64 12.15 15.19
C HIS A 242 -0.30 11.55 15.66
N ILE A 243 0.28 12.08 16.74
CA ILE A 243 1.54 11.59 17.34
C ILE A 243 1.53 10.07 17.58
N PRO A 244 0.42 9.41 18.01
CA PRO A 244 0.39 7.96 18.18
C PRO A 244 0.67 7.21 16.88
N TRP A 245 0.10 7.67 15.76
CA TRP A 245 0.37 7.09 14.44
C TRP A 245 1.83 7.35 14.02
N SER A 246 2.30 8.60 14.14
CA SER A 246 3.66 9.01 13.77
C SER A 246 4.74 8.20 14.49
N ASN A 247 4.54 7.90 15.78
CA ASN A 247 5.47 7.13 16.59
C ASN A 247 5.22 5.62 16.57
N SER A 248 4.15 5.14 15.94
CA SER A 248 3.90 3.71 15.79
C SER A 248 4.97 3.06 14.90
N THR A 249 5.29 1.79 15.14
CA THR A 249 6.32 1.09 14.38
C THR A 249 5.92 0.92 12.91
N GLU A 250 6.73 1.46 12.01
CA GLU A 250 6.50 1.33 10.57
C GLU A 250 6.61 -0.14 10.14
N TRP A 251 5.68 -0.59 9.30
CA TRP A 251 5.67 -1.98 8.89
C TRP A 251 6.96 -2.36 8.13
N GLY A 252 7.67 -3.38 8.62
CA GLY A 252 8.94 -3.82 8.05
C GLY A 252 10.16 -2.99 8.48
N TYR A 253 9.98 -1.99 9.36
CA TYR A 253 11.03 -1.11 9.86
C TYR A 253 10.94 -1.05 11.39
N GLN A 254 12.03 -1.35 12.10
CA GLN A 254 12.05 -1.36 13.58
C GLN A 254 12.21 0.08 14.14
N VAL A 255 11.54 1.05 13.52
CA VAL A 255 11.55 2.48 13.83
C VAL A 255 10.14 3.06 13.68
N GLY A 256 9.92 4.29 14.13
CA GLY A 256 8.61 4.96 13.99
C GLY A 256 8.23 5.23 12.53
N THR A 257 6.93 5.35 12.28
CA THR A 257 6.33 5.72 10.98
C THR A 257 6.90 7.02 10.44
N LEU A 258 7.04 8.02 11.33
CA LEU A 258 7.82 9.23 11.09
C LEU A 258 9.06 9.19 12.00
N PRO A 259 10.23 8.75 11.50
CA PRO A 259 11.44 8.67 12.30
C PRO A 259 11.90 10.06 12.78
N GLU A 260 12.54 10.11 13.95
CA GLU A 260 13.08 11.35 14.55
C GLU A 260 12.01 12.42 14.85
N HIS A 261 10.79 11.98 15.12
CA HIS A 261 9.69 12.84 15.56
C HIS A 261 10.05 13.61 16.84
N PRO A 262 9.96 14.95 16.85
CA PRO A 262 10.20 15.74 18.05
C PRO A 262 9.30 15.37 19.25
N SER A 263 9.76 15.59 20.48
CA SER A 263 8.91 15.47 21.66
C SER A 263 7.91 16.62 21.75
N ARG A 264 6.86 16.46 22.56
CA ARG A 264 5.83 17.49 22.76
C ARG A 264 6.40 18.77 23.37
N GLU A 265 7.34 18.64 24.31
CA GLU A 265 8.06 19.77 24.92
C GLU A 265 8.83 20.55 23.86
N LYS A 266 9.56 19.84 23.00
CA LYS A 266 10.34 20.47 21.94
C LYS A 266 9.43 21.20 20.94
N LEU A 267 8.32 20.60 20.55
CA LEU A 267 7.35 21.22 19.65
C LEU A 267 6.71 22.46 20.25
N ARG A 268 6.33 22.41 21.54
CA ARG A 268 5.86 23.58 22.28
C ARG A 268 6.92 24.69 22.28
N ASP A 269 8.18 24.35 22.55
CA ASP A 269 9.27 25.31 22.62
C ASP A 269 9.60 25.91 21.24
N MET A 270 9.37 25.17 20.16
CA MET A 270 9.43 25.67 18.77
C MET A 270 8.26 26.60 18.39
N GLY A 271 7.22 26.69 19.23
CA GLY A 271 6.11 27.63 19.05
C GLY A 271 4.83 27.05 18.44
N VAL A 272 4.64 25.73 18.38
CA VAL A 272 3.33 25.19 17.94
C VAL A 272 2.20 25.66 18.88
N ASP A 273 1.02 25.93 18.32
CA ASP A 273 -0.11 26.47 19.08
C ASP A 273 -0.91 25.38 19.82
N GLY A 274 -0.92 24.18 19.25
CA GLY A 274 -1.75 23.08 19.72
C GLY A 274 -1.36 21.71 19.20
N PHE A 275 -2.20 20.74 19.57
CA PHE A 275 -2.05 19.36 19.17
C PHE A 275 -3.41 18.73 18.88
N GLU A 276 -3.41 17.78 17.95
CA GLU A 276 -4.49 16.84 17.79
C GLU A 276 -4.46 15.82 18.94
N VAL A 277 -5.52 15.78 19.74
CA VAL A 277 -5.67 14.82 20.85
C VAL A 277 -6.47 13.59 20.47
N ILE A 278 -7.29 13.68 19.43
CA ILE A 278 -8.02 12.54 18.87
C ILE A 278 -7.87 12.59 17.36
N ASN A 279 -7.36 11.48 16.81
CA ASN A 279 -7.30 11.24 15.38
C ASN A 279 -8.12 9.97 15.07
N GLY A 280 -9.17 10.11 14.26
CA GLY A 280 -10.12 9.02 14.04
C GLY A 280 -10.66 8.50 15.37
N ASP A 281 -10.53 7.20 15.61
CA ASP A 281 -10.95 6.52 16.86
C ASP A 281 -9.86 6.45 17.94
N THR A 282 -8.69 7.04 17.70
CA THR A 282 -7.55 6.98 18.62
C THR A 282 -7.49 8.21 19.50
N PHE A 283 -7.72 8.03 20.81
CA PHE A 283 -7.54 9.07 21.82
C PHE A 283 -6.11 9.07 22.38
N ASP A 284 -5.33 10.10 22.07
CA ASP A 284 -4.00 10.33 22.62
C ASP A 284 -4.08 10.98 24.00
N TRP A 285 -4.25 10.13 25.00
CA TRP A 285 -4.32 10.55 26.41
C TRP A 285 -3.09 11.34 26.87
N GLN A 286 -1.90 10.98 26.40
CA GLN A 286 -0.65 11.66 26.76
C GLN A 286 -0.61 13.09 26.20
N THR A 287 -1.02 13.28 24.93
CA THR A 287 -1.16 14.62 24.36
C THR A 287 -2.25 15.41 25.08
N TYR A 288 -3.39 14.79 25.39
CA TYR A 288 -4.45 15.46 26.14
C TYR A 288 -3.98 16.01 27.49
N LEU A 289 -3.26 15.21 28.28
CA LEU A 289 -2.68 15.68 29.54
C LEU A 289 -1.66 16.80 29.32
N PHE A 290 -0.83 16.69 28.29
CA PHE A 290 0.17 17.68 27.96
C PHE A 290 -0.45 19.03 27.59
N VAL A 291 -1.47 19.05 26.73
CA VAL A 291 -2.13 20.31 26.32
C VAL A 291 -2.85 20.99 27.48
N GLN A 292 -3.44 20.21 28.39
CA GLN A 292 -4.07 20.72 29.61
C GLN A 292 -3.04 21.38 30.53
N GLN A 293 -1.91 20.71 30.78
CA GLN A 293 -0.86 21.23 31.66
C GLN A 293 -0.15 22.47 31.11
N ASN A 294 -0.11 22.62 29.79
CA ASN A 294 0.62 23.70 29.11
C ASN A 294 -0.28 24.79 28.51
N ASN A 295 -1.60 24.71 28.73
CA ASN A 295 -2.58 25.65 28.17
C ASN A 295 -2.41 25.83 26.65
N MET A 296 -2.50 24.73 25.91
CA MET A 296 -2.34 24.68 24.44
C MET A 296 -3.66 24.39 23.73
N LEU A 297 -3.76 24.76 22.46
CA LEU A 297 -4.93 24.46 21.64
C LEU A 297 -5.09 22.94 21.51
N MET A 298 -6.34 22.49 21.63
CA MET A 298 -6.71 21.09 21.55
C MET A 298 -7.66 20.89 20.36
N LEU A 299 -7.29 19.99 19.45
CA LEU A 299 -8.10 19.66 18.28
C LEU A 299 -8.38 18.17 18.19
N THR A 300 -9.46 17.85 17.50
CA THR A 300 -9.79 16.49 17.09
C THR A 300 -9.93 16.45 15.58
N GLY A 301 -9.39 15.44 14.92
CA GLY A 301 -9.47 15.27 13.48
C GLY A 301 -10.05 13.91 13.10
N SER A 302 -10.84 13.90 12.04
CA SER A 302 -11.28 12.64 11.43
C SER A 302 -10.19 11.98 10.60
N ASP A 303 -9.27 12.80 10.07
CA ASP A 303 -8.24 12.41 9.10
C ASP A 303 -8.86 11.61 7.95
N VAL A 304 -10.00 12.12 7.48
CA VAL A 304 -10.85 11.40 6.54
C VAL A 304 -10.24 11.40 5.15
N HIS A 305 -9.92 10.20 4.68
CA HIS A 305 -9.47 9.93 3.33
C HIS A 305 -10.55 9.24 2.46
N PHE A 306 -11.47 8.51 3.09
CA PHE A 306 -12.45 7.67 2.39
C PHE A 306 -13.90 7.99 2.82
N PRO A 307 -14.89 7.86 1.92
CA PRO A 307 -16.31 8.07 2.26
C PRO A 307 -16.86 6.99 3.21
N SER A 308 -16.11 5.89 3.39
CA SER A 308 -16.39 4.81 4.34
C SER A 308 -15.79 5.06 5.73
N THR A 309 -15.14 6.20 5.96
CA THR A 309 -14.68 6.62 7.28
C THR A 309 -15.81 7.31 8.04
N GLY A 310 -15.81 7.18 9.35
CA GLY A 310 -16.79 7.84 10.23
C GLY A 310 -16.26 9.04 10.93
N ALA A 311 -17.20 9.86 11.40
CA ALA A 311 -16.93 10.80 12.48
C ALA A 311 -16.88 10.07 13.84
N TYR A 312 -15.81 10.31 14.58
CA TYR A 312 -15.55 9.75 15.92
C TYR A 312 -15.44 10.85 16.98
N ALA A 313 -15.04 12.06 16.58
CA ALA A 313 -14.84 13.18 17.47
C ALA A 313 -15.25 14.50 16.83
N TRP A 314 -15.65 15.46 17.66
CA TRP A 314 -16.02 16.81 17.25
C TRP A 314 -15.36 17.81 18.19
N THR A 315 -14.50 18.67 17.66
CA THR A 315 -13.99 19.82 18.43
C THR A 315 -15.15 20.79 18.62
N VAL A 316 -15.42 21.17 19.87
CA VAL A 316 -16.51 22.07 20.21
C VAL A 316 -16.01 23.45 20.59
N LEU A 317 -16.69 24.47 20.08
CA LEU A 317 -16.46 25.87 20.37
C LEU A 317 -17.80 26.58 20.57
N ASN A 318 -17.77 27.71 21.28
CA ASN A 318 -18.90 28.59 21.41
C ASN A 318 -18.57 29.95 20.81
N VAL A 319 -19.24 30.31 19.71
CA VAL A 319 -19.02 31.57 18.99
C VAL A 319 -20.30 32.39 18.95
N PRO A 320 -20.23 33.74 18.99
CA PRO A 320 -21.43 34.56 18.80
C PRO A 320 -22.07 34.34 17.42
N ASN A 321 -21.25 34.18 16.38
CA ASN A 321 -21.67 33.87 15.01
C ASN A 321 -20.73 32.83 14.39
N ILE A 322 -21.31 31.77 13.80
CA ILE A 322 -20.57 30.70 13.14
C ILE A 322 -20.01 31.23 11.81
N THR A 323 -18.83 31.82 11.90
CA THR A 323 -18.09 32.44 10.80
C THR A 323 -16.63 32.04 10.91
N TYR A 324 -15.89 32.18 9.80
CA TYR A 324 -14.44 31.95 9.81
C TYR A 324 -13.73 32.72 10.93
N GLU A 325 -13.99 34.02 11.06
CA GLU A 325 -13.34 34.87 12.09
C GLU A 325 -13.76 34.51 13.52
N GLY A 326 -15.02 34.16 13.72
CA GLY A 326 -15.52 33.70 15.03
C GLY A 326 -14.80 32.43 15.48
N ILE A 327 -14.70 31.44 14.58
CA ILE A 327 -14.02 30.17 14.86
C ILE A 327 -12.52 30.40 15.09
N MET A 328 -11.85 31.14 14.21
CA MET A 328 -10.41 31.42 14.36
C MET A 328 -10.08 32.19 15.64
N THR A 329 -10.99 33.05 16.11
CA THR A 329 -10.83 33.76 17.39
C THR A 329 -10.85 32.81 18.58
N GLU A 330 -11.78 31.86 18.63
CA GLU A 330 -11.86 30.87 19.70
C GLU A 330 -10.69 29.87 19.64
N LEU A 331 -10.26 29.47 18.43
CA LEU A 331 -9.06 28.65 18.23
C LEU A 331 -7.79 29.35 18.76
N ARG A 332 -7.58 30.62 18.39
CA ARG A 332 -6.44 31.42 18.90
C ARG A 332 -6.48 31.58 20.42
N ALA A 333 -7.69 31.72 20.97
CA ALA A 333 -7.90 31.81 22.40
C ALA A 333 -7.83 30.46 23.14
N LYS A 334 -7.66 29.35 22.39
CA LYS A 334 -7.57 27.99 22.93
C LYS A 334 -8.81 27.57 23.73
N ARG A 335 -9.98 28.16 23.41
CA ARG A 335 -11.26 27.90 24.07
C ARG A 335 -12.00 26.79 23.33
N THR A 336 -11.46 25.58 23.47
CA THR A 336 -11.93 24.37 22.78
C THR A 336 -12.12 23.23 23.77
N SER A 337 -13.15 22.42 23.55
CA SER A 337 -13.30 21.09 24.15
C SER A 337 -13.62 20.10 23.02
N PHE A 338 -14.03 18.88 23.32
CA PHE A 338 -14.48 17.94 22.30
C PHE A 338 -15.56 16.97 22.78
N LEU A 339 -16.32 16.44 21.81
CA LEU A 339 -17.15 15.24 21.93
C LEU A 339 -16.37 14.06 21.37
N PHE A 340 -16.47 12.88 21.97
CA PHE A 340 -15.78 11.68 21.50
C PHE A 340 -16.62 10.41 21.69
N ASP A 341 -16.70 9.62 20.63
CA ASP A 341 -17.25 8.27 20.62
C ASP A 341 -16.34 7.39 19.78
N ALA A 342 -15.53 6.57 20.45
CA ALA A 342 -14.59 5.64 19.80
C ALA A 342 -15.28 4.64 18.87
N THR A 343 -16.60 4.45 18.99
CA THR A 343 -17.34 3.59 18.06
C THR A 343 -17.70 4.32 16.77
N GLY A 344 -17.77 5.65 16.80
CA GLY A 344 -18.09 6.52 15.68
C GLY A 344 -19.51 6.38 15.14
N THR A 345 -19.84 7.26 14.20
CA THR A 345 -21.09 7.18 13.42
C THR A 345 -21.24 5.82 12.75
N ARG A 346 -22.48 5.32 12.60
CA ARG A 346 -22.77 4.02 11.96
C ARG A 346 -22.95 4.09 10.44
N PRO A 347 -23.64 5.11 9.88
CA PRO A 347 -23.78 5.23 8.44
C PRO A 347 -22.42 5.38 7.76
N ARG A 348 -22.24 4.69 6.63
CA ARG A 348 -21.03 4.65 5.81
C ARG A 348 -21.43 4.57 4.34
N VAL A 349 -20.61 5.12 3.45
CA VAL A 349 -20.75 4.86 2.02
C VAL A 349 -19.62 3.94 1.56
N TYR A 350 -20.00 2.82 0.96
CA TYR A 350 -19.09 1.94 0.24
C TYR A 350 -19.24 2.24 -1.25
N PRO A 351 -18.20 2.75 -1.93
CA PRO A 351 -18.30 3.13 -3.34
C PRO A 351 -18.64 1.95 -4.25
N LYS A 352 -19.15 2.26 -5.45
CA LYS A 352 -19.40 1.26 -6.49
C LYS A 352 -18.06 0.70 -6.98
N LYS A 353 -18.07 -0.56 -7.43
CA LYS A 353 -16.91 -1.17 -8.09
C LYS A 353 -16.60 -0.48 -9.41
N ASN A 354 -15.33 -0.23 -9.70
CA ASN A 354 -14.88 0.36 -10.96
C ASN A 354 -14.68 -0.71 -12.05
N PRO A 355 -15.52 -0.77 -13.10
CA PRO A 355 -15.40 -1.81 -14.14
C PRO A 355 -14.05 -1.80 -14.86
N ALA A 356 -13.40 -0.64 -14.99
CA ALA A 356 -12.10 -0.53 -15.66
C ALA A 356 -10.99 -1.28 -14.89
N TYR A 357 -11.03 -1.24 -13.55
CA TYR A 357 -10.14 -2.05 -12.71
C TYR A 357 -10.40 -3.55 -12.91
N TYR A 358 -11.67 -3.97 -12.83
CA TYR A 358 -12.02 -5.40 -12.92
C TYR A 358 -11.75 -6.01 -14.31
N ASN A 359 -11.78 -5.20 -15.38
CA ASN A 359 -11.35 -5.62 -16.71
C ASN A 359 -9.85 -5.95 -16.78
N LEU A 360 -9.03 -5.28 -15.97
CA LEU A 360 -7.58 -5.51 -15.89
C LEU A 360 -7.19 -6.47 -14.77
N LEU A 361 -8.09 -6.74 -13.82
CA LEU A 361 -7.82 -7.53 -12.63
C LEU A 361 -7.15 -8.89 -12.90
N PRO A 362 -7.58 -9.72 -13.88
CA PRO A 362 -6.89 -10.99 -14.16
C PRO A 362 -5.41 -10.80 -14.53
N MET A 363 -5.09 -9.77 -15.31
CA MET A 363 -3.71 -9.45 -15.69
C MET A 363 -2.93 -8.88 -14.52
N THR A 364 -3.55 -8.04 -13.71
CA THR A 364 -2.96 -7.49 -12.49
C THR A 364 -2.62 -8.60 -11.49
N LEU A 365 -3.53 -9.55 -11.24
CA LEU A 365 -3.30 -10.67 -10.34
C LEU A 365 -2.16 -11.57 -10.83
N LEU A 366 -2.09 -11.82 -12.14
CA LEU A 366 -0.99 -12.58 -12.73
C LEU A 366 0.35 -11.85 -12.57
N ALA A 367 0.37 -10.53 -12.80
CA ALA A 367 1.57 -9.71 -12.58
C ALA A 367 1.98 -9.64 -11.10
N ASN A 368 1.02 -9.53 -10.18
CA ASN A 368 1.27 -9.50 -8.75
C ASN A 368 1.87 -10.82 -8.26
N TYR A 369 1.27 -11.96 -8.64
CA TYR A 369 1.85 -13.28 -8.38
C TYR A 369 3.26 -13.38 -8.94
N TRP A 370 3.47 -12.89 -10.16
CA TRP A 370 4.79 -12.94 -10.79
C TRP A 370 5.86 -12.16 -10.04
N THR A 371 5.49 -11.08 -9.36
CA THR A 371 6.41 -10.31 -8.51
C THR A 371 6.49 -10.80 -7.07
N SER A 372 5.83 -11.90 -6.71
CA SER A 372 5.88 -12.45 -5.35
C SER A 372 7.22 -13.10 -5.00
N PHE A 373 8.17 -13.19 -5.94
CA PHE A 373 9.52 -13.70 -5.69
C PHE A 373 10.42 -12.73 -4.93
N TYR A 374 9.96 -11.51 -4.69
CA TYR A 374 10.66 -10.54 -3.87
C TYR A 374 9.66 -9.75 -3.03
N SER A 375 10.14 -9.25 -1.91
CA SER A 375 9.46 -8.20 -1.14
C SER A 375 10.25 -6.91 -1.28
N GLU A 376 9.53 -5.83 -1.55
CA GLU A 376 10.07 -4.48 -1.59
C GLU A 376 9.30 -3.63 -0.59
N SER A 377 9.99 -3.11 0.42
CA SER A 377 9.46 -2.13 1.36
C SER A 377 10.16 -0.81 1.11
N LYS A 378 9.38 0.27 1.03
CA LYS A 378 9.89 1.64 0.87
C LYS A 378 9.69 2.49 2.14
N GLY A 379 8.81 2.04 3.03
CA GLY A 379 8.39 2.76 4.25
C GLY A 379 7.37 3.85 3.93
N MET A 380 7.17 4.75 4.89
CA MET A 380 6.27 5.90 4.74
C MET A 380 6.66 6.81 3.57
N TYR A 381 5.67 7.21 2.76
CA TYR A 381 5.85 8.17 1.65
C TYR A 381 6.01 9.58 2.21
N SER A 382 6.96 10.36 1.70
CA SER A 382 7.26 11.68 2.26
C SER A 382 6.29 12.80 1.85
N PHE A 383 5.39 12.52 0.90
CA PHE A 383 4.61 13.53 0.19
C PHE A 383 5.45 14.57 -0.57
N GLN A 384 6.75 14.29 -0.80
CA GLN A 384 7.65 15.07 -1.64
C GLN A 384 8.36 14.18 -2.69
N SER A 385 7.69 13.12 -3.14
CA SER A 385 8.21 12.15 -4.12
C SER A 385 9.38 11.28 -3.66
N THR A 386 9.62 11.20 -2.35
CA THR A 386 10.60 10.28 -1.74
C THR A 386 9.95 9.43 -0.65
N PHE A 387 10.75 8.70 0.12
CA PHE A 387 10.30 7.86 1.23
C PHE A 387 11.16 8.08 2.46
N CYS A 388 10.54 7.98 3.64
CA CYS A 388 11.14 8.28 4.93
C CYS A 388 12.05 7.18 5.46
N HIS A 389 12.16 6.07 4.74
CA HIS A 389 12.95 4.92 5.15
C HIS A 389 13.87 4.45 4.04
N GLN A 390 14.97 3.80 4.44
CA GLN A 390 15.85 3.13 3.50
C GLN A 390 15.10 2.01 2.79
N ARG A 391 15.15 1.98 1.46
CA ARG A 391 14.50 0.93 0.66
C ARG A 391 15.04 -0.45 1.06
N LYS A 392 14.14 -1.36 1.45
CA LYS A 392 14.47 -2.76 1.72
C LYS A 392 14.00 -3.63 0.57
N PHE A 393 14.90 -4.44 0.03
CA PHE A 393 14.60 -5.37 -1.05
C PHE A 393 15.10 -6.76 -0.66
N VAL A 394 14.19 -7.72 -0.60
CA VAL A 394 14.47 -9.09 -0.19
C VAL A 394 14.04 -10.04 -1.28
N MET A 395 14.98 -10.84 -1.80
CA MET A 395 14.68 -11.92 -2.74
C MET A 395 14.30 -13.20 -1.99
N HIS A 396 13.18 -13.81 -2.38
CA HIS A 396 12.70 -15.08 -1.83
C HIS A 396 13.23 -16.26 -2.64
N TRP A 397 14.51 -16.59 -2.47
CA TRP A 397 15.18 -17.64 -3.24
C TRP A 397 14.52 -19.01 -3.17
N GLU A 398 13.95 -19.37 -2.02
CA GLU A 398 13.19 -20.61 -1.87
C GLU A 398 11.96 -20.66 -2.77
N SER A 399 11.22 -19.54 -2.86
CA SER A 399 10.06 -19.43 -3.75
C SER A 399 10.47 -19.55 -5.23
N TYR A 400 11.59 -18.94 -5.60
CA TYR A 400 12.14 -19.07 -6.95
C TYR A 400 12.58 -20.51 -7.27
N PHE A 401 13.22 -21.19 -6.31
CA PHE A 401 13.61 -22.58 -6.44
C PHE A 401 12.39 -23.49 -6.66
N TRP A 402 11.38 -23.38 -5.80
CA TRP A 402 10.16 -24.18 -5.91
C TRP A 402 9.40 -23.89 -7.20
N PHE A 403 9.30 -22.63 -7.61
CA PHE A 403 8.71 -22.27 -8.91
C PHE A 403 9.44 -22.95 -10.07
N SER A 404 10.77 -22.87 -10.09
CA SER A 404 11.60 -23.50 -11.12
C SER A 404 11.43 -25.02 -11.15
N LEU A 405 11.36 -25.65 -9.97
CA LEU A 405 11.10 -27.08 -9.84
C LEU A 405 9.70 -27.46 -10.34
N TRP A 406 8.66 -26.68 -10.01
CA TRP A 406 7.31 -26.90 -10.53
C TRP A 406 7.23 -26.73 -12.04
N CYS A 407 7.93 -25.75 -12.62
CA CYS A 407 8.05 -25.60 -14.07
C CYS A 407 8.69 -26.84 -14.71
N LEU A 408 9.73 -27.41 -14.09
CA LEU A 408 10.38 -28.63 -14.57
C LEU A 408 9.46 -29.86 -14.46
N ILE A 409 8.75 -30.01 -13.34
CA ILE A 409 7.76 -31.08 -13.13
C ILE A 409 6.66 -30.96 -14.19
N PHE A 410 6.10 -29.77 -14.38
CA PHE A 410 5.05 -29.51 -15.37
C PHE A 410 5.53 -29.85 -16.78
N PHE A 411 6.72 -29.39 -17.17
CA PHE A 411 7.31 -29.69 -18.48
C PHE A 411 7.51 -31.20 -18.67
N THR A 412 7.96 -31.90 -17.62
CA THR A 412 8.14 -33.36 -17.64
C THR A 412 6.80 -34.08 -17.80
N CYS A 413 5.78 -33.69 -17.04
CA CYS A 413 4.43 -34.23 -17.18
C CYS A 413 3.84 -33.97 -18.57
N TYR A 414 4.06 -32.77 -19.12
CA TYR A 414 3.67 -32.43 -20.48
C TYR A 414 4.34 -33.35 -21.52
N GLU A 415 5.65 -33.58 -21.42
CA GLU A 415 6.35 -34.49 -22.34
C GLU A 415 5.87 -35.94 -22.20
N ILE A 416 5.62 -36.43 -20.98
CA ILE A 416 5.03 -37.76 -20.75
C ILE A 416 3.65 -37.85 -21.42
N GLY A 417 2.77 -36.89 -21.16
CA GLY A 417 1.43 -36.83 -21.75
C GLY A 417 1.46 -36.79 -23.27
N ARG A 418 2.37 -35.99 -23.84
CA ARG A 418 2.60 -35.90 -25.28
C ARG A 418 3.03 -37.23 -25.89
N ILE A 419 3.97 -37.94 -25.26
CA ILE A 419 4.41 -39.29 -25.70
C ILE A 419 3.24 -40.27 -25.66
N LEU A 420 2.47 -40.29 -24.57
CA LEU A 420 1.32 -41.18 -24.41
C LEU A 420 0.25 -40.91 -25.48
N LEU A 421 -0.03 -39.63 -25.77
CA LEU A 421 -0.98 -39.23 -26.80
C LEU A 421 -0.54 -39.67 -28.20
N ILE A 422 0.73 -39.46 -28.55
CA ILE A 422 1.27 -39.89 -29.85
C ILE A 422 1.20 -41.41 -29.99
N LYS A 423 1.68 -42.17 -29.00
CA LYS A 423 1.63 -43.64 -29.03
C LYS A 423 0.19 -44.17 -29.04
N GLY A 424 -0.70 -43.54 -28.28
CA GLY A 424 -2.12 -43.87 -28.26
C GLY A 424 -2.77 -43.65 -29.62
N TYR A 425 -2.45 -42.54 -30.29
CA TYR A 425 -2.91 -42.24 -31.64
C TYR A 425 -2.37 -43.23 -32.68
N GLU A 426 -1.09 -43.58 -32.62
CA GLU A 426 -0.49 -44.60 -33.49
C GLU A 426 -1.17 -45.96 -33.31
N TYR A 427 -1.35 -46.40 -32.06
CA TYR A 427 -2.04 -47.65 -31.74
C TYR A 427 -3.49 -47.65 -32.26
N PHE A 428 -4.22 -46.57 -32.01
CA PHE A 428 -5.60 -46.41 -32.49
C PHE A 428 -5.67 -46.43 -34.03
N SER A 429 -4.73 -45.75 -34.70
CA SER A 429 -4.66 -45.74 -36.17
C SER A 429 -4.40 -47.13 -36.73
N ILE A 430 -3.49 -47.89 -36.13
CA ILE A 430 -3.20 -49.30 -36.51
C ILE A 430 -4.42 -50.19 -36.23
N TRP A 431 -5.08 -50.03 -35.08
CA TRP A 431 -6.29 -50.77 -34.74
C TRP A 431 -7.42 -50.50 -35.73
N LYS A 432 -7.64 -49.23 -36.09
CA LYS A 432 -8.63 -48.82 -37.09
C LYS A 432 -8.34 -49.42 -38.48
N LEU A 433 -7.07 -49.43 -38.91
CA LEU A 433 -6.65 -50.08 -40.14
C LEU A 433 -6.89 -51.59 -40.11
N LYS A 434 -6.58 -52.27 -38.99
CA LYS A 434 -6.84 -53.70 -38.82
C LYS A 434 -8.32 -54.04 -38.89
N ILE A 435 -9.20 -53.24 -38.28
CA ILE A 435 -10.66 -53.42 -38.37
C ILE A 435 -11.17 -53.16 -39.79
N GLY A 436 -10.66 -52.12 -40.46
CA GLY A 436 -11.00 -51.83 -41.85
C GLY A 436 -10.63 -52.99 -42.79
N ASN A 437 -9.43 -53.55 -42.65
CA ASN A 437 -9.00 -54.71 -43.43
C ASN A 437 -9.79 -55.98 -43.10
N ARG A 438 -10.16 -56.19 -41.82
CA ARG A 438 -10.96 -57.35 -41.41
C ARG A 438 -12.36 -57.33 -42.01
N ARG A 439 -13.03 -56.16 -42.01
CA ARG A 439 -14.33 -55.96 -42.69
C ARG A 439 -14.23 -56.13 -44.21
N ARG A 440 -13.10 -55.76 -44.82
CA ARG A 440 -12.89 -55.93 -46.26
C ARG A 440 -12.71 -57.40 -46.64
N ASN A 441 -11.99 -58.16 -45.83
CA ASN A 441 -11.80 -59.59 -46.02
C ASN A 441 -13.09 -60.39 -45.74
N GLU A 442 -13.89 -60.02 -44.74
CA GLU A 442 -15.21 -60.62 -44.48
C GLU A 442 -16.18 -60.40 -45.66
N ASN A 443 -16.18 -59.21 -46.28
CA ASN A 443 -16.97 -58.94 -47.48
C ASN A 443 -16.48 -59.72 -48.73
N GLU A 444 -15.17 -59.98 -48.83
CA GLU A 444 -14.61 -60.82 -49.90
C GLU A 444 -14.96 -62.30 -49.70
N GLU A 445 -14.93 -62.82 -48.46
CA GLU A 445 -15.38 -64.20 -48.15
C GLU A 445 -16.89 -64.40 -48.32
N GLU A 446 -17.73 -63.42 -47.97
CA GLU A 446 -19.17 -63.45 -48.29
C GLU A 446 -19.41 -63.47 -49.81
N SER A 447 -18.63 -62.73 -50.60
CA SER A 447 -18.74 -62.74 -52.07
C SER A 447 -18.28 -64.05 -52.72
N ILE A 448 -17.40 -64.81 -52.06
CA ILE A 448 -16.91 -66.11 -52.52
C ILE A 448 -17.86 -67.24 -52.11
N SER A 449 -18.49 -67.16 -50.93
CA SER A 449 -19.49 -68.15 -50.48
C SER A 449 -20.82 -68.09 -51.25
N PHE A 450 -21.17 -66.95 -51.86
CA PHE A 450 -22.31 -66.84 -52.78
C PHE A 450 -22.06 -67.41 -54.19
N ASN A 451 -20.83 -67.87 -54.47
CA ASN A 451 -20.37 -68.34 -55.79
C ASN A 451 -19.83 -69.79 -55.78
N MET A 452 -20.36 -70.67 -54.92
CA MET A 452 -20.20 -72.12 -55.10
C MET A 452 -21.57 -72.80 -55.31
N PRO A 453 -21.71 -73.64 -56.35
CA PRO A 453 -22.99 -74.23 -56.80
C PRO A 453 -23.53 -75.36 -55.92
#